data_AF-A0A917Z632-F1
#
_entry.id   AF-A0A917Z632-F1
#
_cell.length_a   1.000
_cell.length_b   1.000
_cell.length_c   1.000
_cell.angle_alpha   90.00
_cell.angle_beta   90.00
_cell.angle_gamma   90.00
#
_symmetry.space_group_name_H-M   'P 1'
#
loop_
_entity.id
_entity.type
_entity.pdbx_description
1 polymer ?
#
loop_
_entity_poly.entity_id
_entity_poly.type
_entity_poly.pdbx_seq_one_letter_code
_entity_poly.pdbx_strand_id
1 'polypeptide(L)'
;MPPERVHPWIDGFAARHGSFEAAGDGLVVRLVAADGALAELHVPFPPMRPGPPHVTRLVTHARAERRVGVVLVRLGGYAAGVFHGSRLVASKVGSRLVQGRTAAGGWSQQRFARRRQNQAGQAVESAVETALRVLSPHLAELDAVVFGGDRRAVDTLRADRRLAPLLALESEPFLVVPDPKLAVLRETPKLFREVRIRVVDPA
;
A
#
# COMPACT_ATOMS: atom_id res chain seq x y z
N MET A 1 -11.71 1.50 2.36
CA MET A 1 -12.86 0.95 1.58
C MET A 1 -12.59 1.03 0.08
N PRO A 2 -13.16 0.13 -0.76
CA PRO A 2 -12.98 0.19 -2.21
C PRO A 2 -13.56 1.47 -2.85
N PRO A 3 -12.94 2.03 -3.91
CA PRO A 3 -13.42 3.24 -4.59
C PRO A 3 -14.88 3.17 -5.05
N GLU A 4 -15.34 1.99 -5.46
CA GLU A 4 -16.70 1.74 -5.94
C GLU A 4 -17.75 1.87 -4.82
N ARG A 5 -17.32 1.77 -3.56
CA ARG A 5 -18.18 1.87 -2.37
C ARG A 5 -18.25 3.28 -1.80
N VAL A 6 -17.45 4.23 -2.30
CA VAL A 6 -17.38 5.59 -1.75
C VAL A 6 -18.69 6.34 -1.93
N HIS A 7 -19.26 6.36 -3.14
CA HIS A 7 -20.52 7.07 -3.38
C HIS A 7 -21.69 6.49 -2.54
N PRO A 8 -21.94 5.16 -2.56
CA PRO A 8 -22.98 4.58 -1.69
C PRO A 8 -22.74 4.82 -0.19
N TRP A 9 -21.48 4.92 0.23
CA TRP A 9 -21.16 5.24 1.62
C TRP A 9 -21.49 6.68 1.97
N ILE A 10 -21.23 7.64 1.07
CA ILE A 10 -21.60 9.05 1.23
C ILE A 10 -23.13 9.20 1.28
N ASP A 11 -23.87 8.46 0.46
CA ASP A 11 -25.34 8.45 0.50
C ASP A 11 -25.84 7.98 1.88
N GLY A 12 -25.22 6.93 2.42
CA GLY A 12 -25.51 6.43 3.77
C GLY A 12 -25.13 7.42 4.89
N PHE A 13 -24.06 8.19 4.72
CA PHE A 13 -23.67 9.27 5.64
C PHE A 13 -24.74 10.38 5.65
N ALA A 14 -25.19 10.82 4.47
CA ALA A 14 -26.26 11.81 4.35
C ALA A 14 -27.60 11.31 4.92
N ALA A 15 -27.94 10.04 4.69
CA ALA A 15 -29.17 9.45 5.23
C ALA A 15 -29.18 9.39 6.77
N ARG A 16 -28.00 9.25 7.40
CA ARG A 16 -27.86 9.16 8.85
C ARG A 16 -27.76 10.53 9.53
N HIS A 17 -27.01 11.44 8.94
CA HIS A 17 -26.59 12.71 9.57
C HIS A 17 -27.25 13.95 8.94
N GLY A 18 -28.06 13.76 7.91
CA GLY A 18 -28.72 14.83 7.16
C GLY A 18 -27.86 15.41 6.04
N SER A 19 -28.30 16.56 5.50
CA SER A 19 -27.55 17.28 4.48
C SER A 19 -26.16 17.68 4.98
N PHE A 20 -25.18 17.64 4.09
CA PHE A 20 -23.80 18.03 4.41
C PHE A 20 -23.26 19.06 3.43
N GLU A 21 -22.29 19.84 3.89
CA GLU A 21 -21.42 20.64 3.04
C GLU A 21 -20.12 19.89 2.76
N ALA A 22 -19.66 19.95 1.51
CA ALA A 22 -18.42 19.31 1.09
C ALA A 22 -17.37 20.38 0.73
N ALA A 23 -16.19 20.26 1.31
CA ALA A 23 -15.05 21.12 1.02
C ALA A 23 -13.76 20.31 1.03
N GLY A 24 -12.67 20.84 0.48
CA GLY A 24 -11.37 20.16 0.54
C GLY A 24 -10.41 20.55 -0.57
N ASP A 25 -9.31 19.83 -0.62
CA ASP A 25 -8.17 20.09 -1.51
C ASP A 25 -7.72 18.80 -2.22
N GLY A 26 -6.47 18.78 -2.70
CA GLY A 26 -5.90 17.62 -3.39
C GLY A 26 -5.52 16.45 -2.47
N LEU A 27 -5.63 16.58 -1.16
CA LEU A 27 -5.21 15.60 -0.17
C LEU A 27 -6.40 15.02 0.61
N VAL A 28 -7.40 15.85 0.91
CA VAL A 28 -8.56 15.44 1.71
C VAL A 28 -9.83 16.17 1.27
N VAL A 29 -10.95 15.43 1.26
CA VAL A 29 -12.30 15.98 1.16
C VAL A 29 -13.00 15.79 2.50
N ARG A 30 -13.58 16.86 3.02
CA ARG A 30 -14.32 16.87 4.28
C ARG A 30 -15.81 17.06 4.00
N LEU A 31 -16.64 16.24 4.64
CA LEU A 31 -18.09 16.39 4.67
C LEU A 31 -18.49 16.78 6.07
N VAL A 32 -19.15 17.93 6.23
CA VAL A 32 -19.69 18.40 7.51
C VAL A 32 -21.20 18.34 7.42
N ALA A 33 -21.82 17.43 8.18
CA ALA A 33 -23.26 17.26 8.21
C ALA A 33 -23.95 18.28 9.11
N ALA A 34 -25.26 18.47 8.90
CA ALA A 34 -26.08 19.41 9.65
C ALA A 34 -26.16 19.10 11.16
N ASP A 35 -26.03 17.83 11.55
CA ASP A 35 -25.98 17.40 12.95
C ASP A 35 -24.59 17.57 13.60
N GLY A 36 -23.59 18.04 12.84
CA GLY A 36 -22.20 18.21 13.30
C GLY A 36 -21.28 17.02 13.03
N ALA A 37 -21.76 15.92 12.45
CA ALA A 37 -20.90 14.80 12.06
C ALA A 37 -19.89 15.22 11.01
N LEU A 38 -18.65 14.75 11.13
CA LEU A 38 -17.56 15.02 10.19
C LEU A 38 -17.06 13.71 9.56
N ALA A 39 -16.96 13.70 8.24
CA ALA A 39 -16.24 12.67 7.50
C ALA A 39 -15.04 13.27 6.77
N GLU A 40 -13.85 12.76 7.04
CA GLU A 40 -12.63 13.07 6.31
C GLU A 40 -12.28 11.91 5.37
N LEU A 41 -12.37 12.16 4.06
CA LEU A 41 -12.04 11.21 3.01
C LEU A 41 -10.66 11.56 2.44
N HIS A 42 -9.68 10.70 2.68
CA HIS A 42 -8.32 10.89 2.19
C HIS A 42 -8.22 10.51 0.71
N VAL A 43 -7.63 11.41 -0.08
CA VAL A 43 -7.42 11.19 -1.51
C VAL A 43 -6.40 10.06 -1.72
N PRO A 44 -6.75 8.96 -2.41
CA PRO A 44 -5.78 7.93 -2.77
C PRO A 44 -4.86 8.46 -3.87
N PHE A 45 -3.57 8.12 -3.82
CA PHE A 45 -2.56 8.62 -4.77
C PHE A 45 -2.64 10.14 -4.97
N PRO A 46 -2.44 10.94 -3.90
CA PRO A 46 -2.49 12.39 -3.99
C PRO A 46 -1.34 12.95 -4.85
N PRO A 47 -1.48 14.17 -5.40
CA PRO A 47 -2.61 15.08 -5.23
C PRO A 47 -3.73 14.87 -6.26
N MET A 48 -4.99 15.02 -5.83
CA MET A 48 -6.13 15.26 -6.72
C MET A 48 -6.15 16.73 -7.14
N ARG A 49 -6.61 17.04 -8.36
CA ARG A 49 -6.77 18.44 -8.80
C ARG A 49 -7.78 19.19 -7.89
N PRO A 50 -7.47 20.39 -7.37
CA PRO A 50 -8.38 21.11 -6.47
C PRO A 50 -9.61 21.69 -7.18
N GLY A 51 -10.66 21.98 -6.39
CA GLY A 51 -11.88 22.68 -6.81
C GLY A 51 -13.17 21.85 -6.76
N PRO A 52 -14.35 22.50 -6.79
CA PRO A 52 -15.65 21.82 -6.79
C PRO A 52 -15.96 21.17 -8.16
N PRO A 53 -16.92 20.22 -8.24
CA PRO A 53 -17.61 19.56 -7.13
C PRO A 53 -16.71 18.54 -6.41
N HIS A 54 -16.56 18.65 -5.08
CA HIS A 54 -15.57 17.89 -4.30
C HIS A 54 -15.83 16.38 -4.28
N VAL A 55 -17.08 15.96 -4.02
CA VAL A 55 -17.46 14.54 -3.90
C VAL A 55 -17.27 13.80 -5.22
N THR A 56 -17.89 14.29 -6.30
CA THR A 56 -17.80 13.68 -7.63
C THR A 56 -16.34 13.55 -8.07
N ARG A 57 -15.55 14.60 -7.83
CA ARG A 57 -14.13 14.60 -8.20
C ARG A 57 -13.32 13.57 -7.42
N LEU A 58 -13.52 13.46 -6.11
CA LEU A 58 -12.86 12.44 -5.29
C LEU A 58 -13.18 11.04 -5.81
N VAL A 59 -14.46 10.76 -6.08
CA VAL A 59 -14.90 9.46 -6.59
C VAL A 59 -14.25 9.16 -7.95
N THR A 60 -14.23 10.14 -8.87
CA THR A 60 -13.56 9.99 -10.16
C THR A 60 -12.06 9.74 -10.00
N HIS A 61 -11.38 10.51 -9.15
CA HIS A 61 -9.94 10.36 -8.89
C HIS A 61 -9.61 8.99 -8.26
N ALA A 62 -10.41 8.54 -7.31
CA ALA A 62 -10.23 7.24 -6.66
C ALA A 62 -10.45 6.06 -7.60
N ARG A 63 -11.34 6.22 -8.60
CA ARG A 63 -11.64 5.18 -9.60
C ARG A 63 -10.71 5.19 -10.81
N ALA A 64 -9.91 6.24 -10.98
CA ALA A 64 -8.96 6.32 -12.09
C ALA A 64 -7.99 5.13 -12.07
N GLU A 65 -7.88 4.45 -13.21
CA GLU A 65 -6.94 3.36 -13.38
C GLU A 65 -5.51 3.90 -13.40
N ARG A 66 -4.68 3.34 -12.55
CA ARG A 66 -3.27 3.71 -12.39
C ARG A 66 -2.38 2.51 -12.63
N ARG A 67 -1.16 2.77 -13.07
CA ARG A 67 -0.07 1.79 -13.07
C ARG A 67 0.67 1.86 -11.74
N VAL A 68 0.53 0.80 -10.95
CA VAL A 68 1.09 0.75 -9.58
C VAL A 68 2.09 -0.38 -9.48
N GLY A 69 3.31 -0.04 -9.08
CA GLY A 69 4.31 -1.02 -8.65
C GLY A 69 4.03 -1.45 -7.22
N VAL A 70 4.15 -2.74 -6.93
CA VAL A 70 3.99 -3.28 -5.58
C VAL A 70 5.22 -4.10 -5.21
N VAL A 71 5.78 -3.85 -4.03
CA VAL A 71 6.90 -4.62 -3.47
C VAL A 71 6.54 -5.09 -2.06
N LEU A 72 6.50 -6.40 -1.87
CA LEU A 72 6.18 -7.04 -0.58
C LEU A 72 7.41 -7.80 -0.09
N VAL A 73 7.79 -7.59 1.17
CA VAL A 73 8.94 -8.28 1.78
C VAL A 73 8.56 -8.81 3.15
N ARG A 74 8.77 -10.09 3.40
CA ARG A 74 8.73 -10.71 4.74
C ARG A 74 9.93 -11.64 4.91
N LEU A 75 10.17 -12.08 6.14
CA LEU A 75 11.31 -12.95 6.45
C LEU A 75 11.35 -14.22 5.57
N GLY A 76 10.20 -14.84 5.27
CA GLY A 76 10.11 -16.08 4.49
C GLY A 76 10.04 -15.90 2.97
N GLY A 77 9.88 -14.68 2.47
CA GLY A 77 9.74 -14.46 1.03
C GLY A 77 9.48 -13.02 0.62
N TYR A 78 9.46 -12.79 -0.69
CA TYR A 78 9.27 -11.49 -1.29
C TYR A 78 8.45 -11.61 -2.59
N ALA A 79 7.80 -10.51 -2.96
CA ALA A 79 7.08 -10.38 -4.21
C ALA A 79 7.26 -8.98 -4.79
N ALA A 80 7.35 -8.90 -6.11
CA ALA A 80 7.23 -7.66 -6.84
C ALA A 80 6.21 -7.83 -7.97
N GLY A 81 5.41 -6.80 -8.23
CA GLY A 81 4.44 -6.80 -9.31
C GLY A 81 4.15 -5.42 -9.85
N VAL A 82 3.73 -5.35 -11.10
CA VAL A 82 3.20 -4.14 -11.75
C VAL A 82 1.73 -4.39 -12.06
N PHE A 83 0.88 -3.47 -11.64
CA PHE A 83 -0.56 -3.52 -11.86
C PHE A 83 -0.97 -2.40 -12.80
N HIS A 84 -2.04 -2.63 -13.57
CA HIS A 84 -2.83 -1.58 -14.21
C HIS A 84 -4.26 -1.74 -13.71
N GLY A 85 -4.73 -0.79 -12.90
CA GLY A 85 -5.95 -0.97 -12.11
C GLY A 85 -5.83 -2.19 -11.18
N SER A 86 -6.69 -3.19 -11.36
CA SER A 86 -6.64 -4.47 -10.64
C SER A 86 -5.92 -5.59 -11.39
N ARG A 87 -5.48 -5.36 -12.63
CA ARG A 87 -4.86 -6.38 -13.48
C ARG A 87 -3.36 -6.45 -13.22
N LEU A 88 -2.85 -7.64 -12.90
CA LEU A 88 -1.42 -7.89 -12.78
C LEU A 88 -0.79 -8.01 -14.18
N VAL A 89 0.16 -7.12 -14.48
CA VAL A 89 0.84 -7.00 -15.78
C VAL A 89 2.15 -7.78 -15.80
N ALA A 90 2.97 -7.61 -14.76
CA ALA A 90 4.23 -8.30 -14.58
C ALA A 90 4.39 -8.67 -13.11
N SER A 91 5.03 -9.81 -12.83
CA SER A 91 5.32 -10.17 -11.44
C SER A 91 6.46 -11.16 -11.31
N LYS A 92 7.05 -11.17 -10.13
CA LYS A 92 7.92 -12.23 -9.66
C LYS A 92 7.72 -12.41 -8.17
N VAL A 93 7.64 -13.67 -7.74
CA VAL A 93 7.65 -14.05 -6.33
C VAL A 93 8.83 -14.96 -6.07
N GLY A 94 9.36 -14.87 -4.86
CA GLY A 94 10.44 -15.70 -4.38
C GLY A 94 10.28 -16.00 -2.90
N SER A 95 10.85 -17.11 -2.46
CA SER A 95 10.85 -17.51 -1.06
C SER A 95 12.27 -17.90 -0.65
N ARG A 96 12.59 -17.72 0.62
CA ARG A 96 13.79 -18.28 1.23
C ARG A 96 13.40 -19.05 2.47
N LEU A 97 13.93 -20.26 2.60
CA LEU A 97 13.79 -21.06 3.81
C LEU A 97 14.57 -20.37 4.93
N VAL A 98 13.86 -19.61 5.77
CA VAL A 98 14.42 -19.10 7.03
C VAL A 98 14.02 -20.07 8.13
N GLN A 99 15.01 -20.71 8.75
CA GLN A 99 14.75 -21.58 9.90
C GLN A 99 14.11 -20.75 11.02
N GLY A 100 12.95 -21.21 11.50
CA GLY A 100 12.22 -20.59 12.59
C GLY A 100 13.02 -20.53 13.90
N ARG A 101 12.54 -19.71 14.84
CA ARG A 101 13.16 -19.58 16.17
C ARG A 101 12.93 -20.86 16.97
N THR A 102 13.98 -21.64 17.22
CA THR A 102 13.91 -22.79 18.15
C THR A 102 14.10 -22.31 19.59
N ALA A 103 13.28 -22.82 20.51
CA ALA A 103 13.23 -22.44 21.92
C ALA A 103 14.26 -23.19 22.81
N ALA A 104 15.25 -23.85 22.23
CA ALA A 104 16.29 -24.55 22.98
C ALA A 104 17.43 -23.57 23.34
N GLY A 105 17.65 -23.34 24.63
CA GLY A 105 18.78 -22.55 25.15
C GLY A 105 20.10 -23.31 25.03
N GLY A 106 21.21 -22.59 24.76
CA GLY A 106 22.55 -23.17 24.76
C GLY A 106 23.53 -22.45 23.83
N TRP A 107 24.81 -22.86 23.89
CA TRP A 107 25.96 -22.32 23.13
C TRP A 107 25.79 -22.38 21.59
N SER A 108 24.76 -23.07 21.10
CA SER A 108 24.34 -23.08 19.69
C SER A 108 23.51 -21.85 19.27
N GLN A 109 22.92 -21.09 20.21
CA GLN A 109 22.06 -19.94 19.91
C GLN A 109 22.78 -18.79 19.19
N GLN A 110 24.02 -18.45 19.56
CA GLN A 110 24.77 -17.38 18.89
C GLN A 110 25.01 -17.70 17.40
N ARG A 111 25.28 -18.98 17.06
CA ARG A 111 25.44 -19.43 15.66
C ARG A 111 24.13 -19.37 14.88
N PHE A 112 23.00 -19.73 15.50
CA PHE A 112 21.68 -19.61 14.88
C PHE A 112 21.20 -18.16 14.72
N ALA A 113 21.51 -17.28 15.68
CA ALA A 113 21.22 -15.85 15.56
C ALA A 113 21.97 -15.21 14.39
N ARG A 114 23.27 -15.48 14.26
CA ARG A 114 24.09 -14.97 13.14
C ARG A 114 23.63 -15.51 11.77
N ARG A 115 23.29 -16.80 11.68
CA ARG A 115 22.72 -17.38 10.44
C ARG A 115 21.40 -16.71 10.04
N ARG A 116 20.52 -16.40 11.00
CA ARG A 116 19.26 -15.69 10.74
C ARG A 116 19.49 -14.25 10.27
N GLN A 117 20.43 -13.53 10.85
CA GLN A 117 20.79 -12.18 10.39
C GLN A 117 21.32 -12.21 8.94
N ASN A 118 22.22 -13.15 8.62
CA ASN A 118 22.74 -13.31 7.26
C ASN A 118 21.63 -13.70 6.26
N GLN A 119 20.69 -14.56 6.67
CA GLN A 119 19.54 -14.96 5.84
C GLN A 119 18.57 -13.80 5.61
N ALA A 120 18.31 -12.98 6.64
CA ALA A 120 17.49 -11.77 6.51
C ALA A 120 18.12 -10.77 5.54
N GLY A 121 19.44 -10.54 5.64
CA GLY A 121 20.17 -9.67 4.71
C GLY A 121 20.08 -10.17 3.26
N GLN A 122 20.27 -11.47 3.02
CA GLN A 122 20.12 -12.04 1.68
C GLN A 122 18.68 -11.98 1.17
N ALA A 123 17.67 -12.16 2.02
CA ALA A 123 16.27 -12.05 1.63
C ALA A 123 15.92 -10.63 1.16
N VAL A 124 16.47 -9.60 1.83
CA VAL A 124 16.34 -8.20 1.41
C VAL A 124 17.03 -7.97 0.07
N GLU A 125 18.26 -8.44 -0.13
CA GLU A 125 18.97 -8.29 -1.40
C GLU A 125 18.18 -8.89 -2.57
N SER A 126 17.68 -10.11 -2.43
CA SER A 126 16.86 -10.70 -3.50
C SER A 126 15.51 -10.02 -3.70
N ALA A 127 14.96 -9.38 -2.67
CA ALA A 127 13.78 -8.54 -2.83
C ALA A 127 14.12 -7.27 -3.63
N VAL A 128 15.28 -6.64 -3.39
CA VAL A 128 15.80 -5.50 -4.17
C VAL A 128 15.99 -5.89 -5.63
N GLU A 129 16.73 -6.98 -5.90
CA GLU A 129 16.96 -7.48 -7.26
C GLU A 129 15.64 -7.78 -7.98
N THR A 130 14.68 -8.37 -7.26
CA THR A 130 13.37 -8.69 -7.82
C THR A 130 12.55 -7.44 -8.10
N ALA A 131 12.57 -6.45 -7.21
CA ALA A 131 11.89 -5.17 -7.41
C ALA A 131 12.46 -4.44 -8.64
N LEU A 132 13.78 -4.33 -8.75
CA LEU A 132 14.45 -3.73 -9.92
C LEU A 132 14.08 -4.47 -11.21
N ARG A 133 14.20 -5.80 -11.20
CA ARG A 133 13.91 -6.61 -12.38
C ARG A 133 12.47 -6.46 -12.87
N VAL A 134 11.50 -6.37 -11.96
CA VAL A 134 10.07 -6.34 -12.32
C VAL A 134 9.57 -4.93 -12.57
N LEU A 135 9.98 -3.94 -11.77
CA LEU A 135 9.43 -2.58 -11.84
C LEU A 135 10.24 -1.66 -12.76
N SER A 136 11.57 -1.80 -12.86
CA SER A 136 12.39 -0.90 -13.68
C SER A 136 11.98 -0.85 -15.16
N PRO A 137 11.59 -1.95 -15.83
CA PRO A 137 11.10 -1.90 -17.20
C PRO A 137 9.84 -1.04 -17.39
N HIS A 138 9.08 -0.79 -16.32
CA HIS A 138 7.84 -0.04 -16.32
C HIS A 138 7.97 1.34 -15.65
N LEU A 139 9.16 1.71 -15.16
CA LEU A 139 9.36 2.88 -14.29
C LEU A 139 8.76 4.17 -14.86
N ALA A 140 8.94 4.41 -16.17
CA ALA A 140 8.44 5.62 -16.84
C ALA A 140 6.91 5.68 -16.94
N GLU A 141 6.22 4.56 -16.75
CA GLU A 141 4.77 4.44 -16.81
C GLU A 141 4.12 4.31 -15.43
N LEU A 142 4.91 4.17 -14.35
CA LEU A 142 4.38 4.01 -13.00
C LEU A 142 3.87 5.34 -12.46
N ASP A 143 2.63 5.33 -11.97
CA ASP A 143 2.04 6.45 -11.23
C ASP A 143 2.44 6.42 -9.76
N ALA A 144 2.70 5.24 -9.21
CA ALA A 144 3.07 5.05 -7.81
C ALA A 144 3.76 3.70 -7.56
N VAL A 145 4.47 3.60 -6.44
CA VAL A 145 5.00 2.36 -5.87
C VAL A 145 4.48 2.19 -4.45
N VAL A 146 3.98 1.00 -4.13
CA VAL A 146 3.42 0.67 -2.82
C VAL A 146 4.23 -0.46 -2.20
N PHE A 147 4.66 -0.27 -0.95
CA PHE A 147 5.42 -1.26 -0.20
C PHE A 147 4.57 -1.99 0.82
N GLY A 148 4.96 -3.21 1.19
CA GLY A 148 4.27 -3.98 2.22
C GLY A 148 5.05 -5.15 2.80
N GLY A 149 4.43 -5.81 3.79
CA GLY A 149 4.99 -6.94 4.51
C GLY A 149 5.56 -6.52 5.87
N ASP A 150 6.84 -6.83 6.12
CA ASP A 150 7.54 -6.50 7.36
C ASP A 150 8.21 -5.13 7.25
N ARG A 151 7.85 -4.21 8.16
CA ARG A 151 8.35 -2.83 8.18
C ARG A 151 9.88 -2.77 8.21
N ARG A 152 10.54 -3.56 9.06
CA ARG A 152 12.00 -3.55 9.21
C ARG A 152 12.71 -4.07 7.95
N ALA A 153 12.15 -5.10 7.32
CA ALA A 153 12.68 -5.62 6.06
C ALA A 153 12.55 -4.58 4.93
N VAL A 154 11.41 -3.87 4.86
CA VAL A 154 11.24 -2.77 3.91
C VAL A 154 12.16 -1.59 4.22
N ASP A 155 12.34 -1.21 5.49
CA ASP A 155 13.29 -0.15 5.89
C ASP A 155 14.73 -0.49 5.46
N THR A 156 15.12 -1.77 5.56
CA THR A 156 16.42 -2.24 5.08
C THR A 156 16.52 -2.14 3.55
N LEU A 157 15.44 -2.49 2.84
CA LEU A 157 15.35 -2.34 1.39
C LEU A 157 15.44 -0.86 0.95
N ARG A 158 14.85 0.08 1.70
CA ARG A 158 14.93 1.53 1.41
C ARG A 158 16.35 2.10 1.47
N ALA A 159 17.27 1.44 2.16
CA ALA A 159 18.66 1.86 2.22
C ALA A 159 19.44 1.59 0.92
N ASP A 160 18.91 0.76 0.00
CA ASP A 160 19.55 0.48 -1.27
C ASP A 160 19.35 1.62 -2.27
N ARG A 161 20.46 2.28 -2.65
CA ARG A 161 20.47 3.43 -3.56
C ARG A 161 19.93 3.11 -4.96
N ARG A 162 20.00 1.87 -5.42
CA ARG A 162 19.48 1.47 -6.74
C ARG A 162 17.97 1.63 -6.82
N LEU A 163 17.28 1.59 -5.69
CA LEU A 163 15.83 1.75 -5.61
C LEU A 163 15.37 3.21 -5.54
N ALA A 164 16.28 4.19 -5.49
CA ALA A 164 15.92 5.60 -5.36
C ALA A 164 14.84 6.08 -6.35
N PRO A 165 14.86 5.70 -7.65
CA PRO A 165 13.80 6.08 -8.59
C PRO A 165 12.42 5.49 -8.25
N LEU A 166 12.38 4.27 -7.71
CA LEU A 166 11.13 3.62 -7.28
C LEU A 166 10.62 4.20 -5.96
N LEU A 167 11.52 4.53 -5.03
CA LEU A 167 11.20 5.17 -3.76
C LEU A 167 10.69 6.59 -3.94
N ALA A 168 11.14 7.30 -4.98
CA ALA A 168 10.60 8.61 -5.34
C ALA A 168 9.11 8.58 -5.73
N LEU A 169 8.61 7.41 -6.13
CA LEU A 169 7.20 7.16 -6.44
C LEU A 169 6.44 6.50 -5.26
N GLU A 170 7.06 6.37 -4.09
CA GLU A 170 6.44 5.71 -2.95
C GLU A 170 5.14 6.41 -2.54
N SER A 171 4.06 5.62 -2.43
CA SER A 171 2.75 6.07 -1.97
C SER A 171 2.24 5.16 -0.86
N GLU A 172 1.52 5.76 0.08
CA GLU A 172 0.66 5.02 0.99
C GLU A 172 -0.48 4.30 0.23
N PRO A 173 -1.06 3.23 0.81
CA PRO A 173 -0.80 2.67 2.14
C PRO A 173 0.33 1.63 2.17
N PHE A 174 1.01 1.51 3.32
CA PHE A 174 1.86 0.33 3.56
C PHE A 174 1.00 -0.92 3.73
N LEU A 175 1.22 -1.95 2.91
CA LEU A 175 0.36 -3.14 2.89
C LEU A 175 0.78 -4.15 3.96
N VAL A 176 -0.08 -4.37 4.96
CA VAL A 176 0.12 -5.43 5.94
C VAL A 176 -0.44 -6.73 5.37
N VAL A 177 0.44 -7.61 4.91
CA VAL A 177 0.08 -8.85 4.22
C VAL A 177 0.72 -10.07 4.89
N PRO A 178 0.14 -11.28 4.73
CA PRO A 178 0.80 -12.55 5.10
C PRO A 178 2.02 -12.83 4.19
N ASP A 179 2.51 -14.07 4.18
CA ASP A 179 3.65 -14.43 3.31
C ASP A 179 3.40 -14.03 1.86
N PRO A 180 4.32 -13.31 1.21
CA PRO A 180 4.09 -12.66 -0.09
C PRO A 180 4.18 -13.67 -1.25
N LYS A 181 3.20 -14.58 -1.29
CA LYS A 181 2.96 -15.49 -2.40
C LYS A 181 2.22 -14.78 -3.52
N LEU A 182 2.19 -15.38 -4.71
CA LEU A 182 1.51 -14.80 -5.87
C LEU A 182 0.01 -14.52 -5.60
N ALA A 183 -0.66 -15.40 -4.86
CA ALA A 183 -2.05 -15.19 -4.46
C ALA A 183 -2.21 -13.91 -3.63
N VAL A 184 -1.34 -13.69 -2.64
CA VAL A 184 -1.34 -12.48 -1.81
C VAL A 184 -1.04 -11.24 -2.64
N LEU A 185 -0.06 -11.32 -3.56
CA LEU A 185 0.25 -10.24 -4.48
C LEU A 185 -0.97 -9.86 -5.31
N ARG A 186 -1.71 -10.83 -5.87
CA ARG A 186 -2.91 -10.58 -6.69
C ARG A 186 -4.05 -9.88 -5.95
N GLU A 187 -4.08 -9.99 -4.62
CA GLU A 187 -5.10 -9.36 -3.77
C GLU A 187 -4.75 -7.92 -3.39
N THR A 188 -3.50 -7.47 -3.56
CA THR A 188 -3.08 -6.12 -3.17
C THR A 188 -3.86 -4.97 -3.80
N PRO A 189 -4.44 -5.07 -5.01
CA PRO A 189 -5.29 -4.01 -5.54
C PRO A 189 -6.51 -3.71 -4.67
N LYS A 190 -7.01 -4.69 -3.92
CA LYS A 190 -8.10 -4.45 -2.96
C LYS A 190 -7.69 -3.54 -1.81
N LEU A 191 -6.39 -3.51 -1.49
CA LEU A 191 -5.82 -2.76 -0.38
C LEU A 191 -5.28 -1.40 -0.81
N PHE A 192 -4.45 -1.34 -1.87
CA PHE A 192 -3.81 -0.08 -2.27
C PHE A 192 -4.77 0.91 -2.95
N ARG A 193 -5.90 0.43 -3.47
CA ARG A 193 -6.94 1.29 -4.08
C ARG A 193 -7.90 1.86 -3.04
N GLU A 194 -7.78 1.48 -1.77
CA GLU A 194 -8.75 1.88 -0.78
C GLU A 194 -8.75 3.39 -0.52
N VAL A 195 -9.94 3.96 -0.44
CA VAL A 195 -10.16 5.27 0.15
C VAL A 195 -10.25 5.09 1.66
N ARG A 196 -9.38 5.79 2.39
CA ARG A 196 -9.43 5.88 3.85
C ARG A 196 -10.43 6.95 4.24
N ILE A 197 -11.33 6.60 5.14
CA ILE A 197 -12.33 7.52 5.67
C ILE A 197 -12.22 7.51 7.19
N ARG A 198 -12.09 8.69 7.78
CA ARG A 198 -12.17 8.91 9.22
C ARG A 198 -13.49 9.61 9.50
N VAL A 199 -14.27 9.06 10.42
CA VAL A 199 -15.55 9.63 10.84
C VAL A 199 -15.41 10.11 12.29
N VAL A 200 -15.98 11.28 12.57
CA VAL A 200 -16.15 11.81 13.91
C VAL A 200 -17.65 12.07 14.08
N ASP A 201 -18.26 11.32 14.99
CA ASP A 201 -19.67 11.48 15.32
C ASP A 201 -19.90 12.79 16.09
N PRO A 202 -21.10 13.38 16.01
CA PRO A 202 -21.45 14.57 16.76
C PRO A 202 -21.42 14.28 18.28
N ALA A 203 -21.16 15.33 19.06
CA ALA A 203 -21.07 15.26 20.52
C ALA A 203 -22.43 15.02 21.19
#